data_AF-A0A7C5L553-F1
#
_entry.id   AF-A0A7C5L553-F1
#
_cell.length_a   1.000
_cell.length_b   1.000
_cell.length_c   1.000
_cell.angle_alpha   90.00
_cell.angle_beta   90.00
_cell.angle_gamma   90.00
#
_symmetry.space_group_name_H-M   'P 1'
#
loop_
_entity.id
_entity.type
_entity.pdbx_description
1 polymer ?
#
loop_
_entity_poly.entity_id
_entity_poly.type
_entity_poly.pdbx_seq_one_letter_code
_entity_poly.pdbx_strand_id
1 'polypeptide(L)'
;MTPKLYLPALLMLLALQIHAQEISVQPWLQNADPHQMTIMWETIGGEESLVAWGLTDSLGQWTEGFSEGIEDTSFIHTVSIEGLEPATRYYYRVQTDTAVSPVYHFITPPETESEASFRIVAMSDMQNYDPLPTRYHEITHEGV
;
A
#
# COMPACT_ATOMS: atom_id res chain seq x y z
N MET A 1 -19.61 -40.26 48.09
CA MET A 1 -20.02 -38.95 47.56
C MET A 1 -18.96 -38.51 46.57
N THR A 2 -19.20 -38.67 45.28
CA THR A 2 -18.30 -38.26 44.20
C THR A 2 -18.59 -36.80 43.84
N PRO A 3 -17.58 -35.90 43.77
CA PRO A 3 -17.81 -34.54 43.32
C PRO A 3 -18.12 -34.58 41.81
N LYS A 4 -19.24 -33.95 41.42
CA LYS A 4 -19.60 -33.76 40.02
C LYS A 4 -18.55 -32.88 39.37
N LEU A 5 -17.84 -33.46 38.41
CA LEU A 5 -16.88 -32.79 37.55
C LEU A 5 -17.64 -31.86 36.59
N TYR A 6 -17.82 -30.59 36.95
CA TYR A 6 -18.34 -29.55 36.05
C TYR A 6 -17.22 -29.07 35.11
N LEU A 7 -16.72 -29.98 34.26
CA LEU A 7 -15.64 -29.65 33.31
C LEU A 7 -16.06 -29.36 31.85
N PRO A 8 -17.33 -29.44 31.38
CA PRO A 8 -17.61 -29.10 29.99
C PRO A 8 -17.95 -27.61 29.77
N ALA A 9 -17.97 -26.77 30.81
CA ALA A 9 -18.38 -25.36 30.69
C ALA A 9 -17.22 -24.36 30.61
N LEU A 10 -16.00 -24.74 31.01
CA LEU A 10 -14.83 -23.86 30.97
C LEU A 10 -14.10 -23.88 29.62
N LEU A 11 -14.53 -24.75 28.71
CA LEU A 11 -13.94 -24.92 27.37
C LEU A 11 -14.80 -24.28 26.27
N MET A 12 -15.66 -23.32 26.60
CA MET A 12 -16.15 -22.35 25.62
C MET A 12 -15.05 -21.30 25.44
N LEU A 13 -13.97 -21.77 24.80
CA LEU A 13 -12.83 -20.99 24.35
C LEU A 13 -13.41 -19.81 23.56
N LEU A 14 -13.32 -18.62 24.14
CA LEU A 14 -13.59 -17.37 23.46
C LEU A 14 -12.53 -17.24 22.35
N ALA A 15 -12.79 -17.84 21.20
CA ALA A 15 -12.02 -17.57 19.99
C ALA A 15 -12.35 -16.13 19.58
N LEU A 16 -11.65 -15.17 20.16
CA LEU A 16 -11.54 -13.83 19.60
C LEU A 16 -10.98 -14.02 18.19
N GLN A 17 -11.84 -13.83 17.18
CA GLN A 17 -11.38 -13.74 15.81
C GLN A 17 -10.58 -12.46 15.69
N ILE A 18 -9.26 -12.58 15.79
CA ILE A 18 -8.33 -11.54 15.39
C ILE A 18 -8.44 -11.50 13.88
N HIS A 19 -9.21 -10.54 13.37
CA HIS A 19 -9.16 -10.22 11.95
C HIS A 19 -7.84 -9.49 11.76
N ALA A 20 -6.93 -10.09 10.98
CA ALA A 20 -5.75 -9.37 10.56
C ALA A 20 -6.21 -8.24 9.65
N GLN A 21 -5.71 -7.04 9.90
CA GLN A 21 -5.87 -5.92 9.00
C GLN A 21 -5.30 -6.31 7.63
N GLU A 22 -6.07 -6.14 6.56
CA GLU A 22 -5.68 -6.56 5.21
C GLU A 22 -5.51 -5.34 4.31
N ILE A 23 -4.38 -5.30 3.59
CA ILE A 23 -4.20 -4.38 2.45
C ILE A 23 -4.96 -4.98 1.28
N SER A 24 -6.16 -4.47 1.01
CA SER A 24 -7.05 -4.93 -0.05
C SER A 24 -6.55 -4.52 -1.44
N VAL A 25 -5.95 -3.33 -1.53
CA VAL A 25 -5.27 -2.85 -2.74
C VAL A 25 -3.85 -2.45 -2.41
N GLN A 26 -2.90 -3.08 -3.09
CA GLN A 26 -1.47 -2.82 -2.90
C GLN A 26 -1.12 -1.36 -3.23
N PRO A 27 -0.03 -0.82 -2.66
CA PRO A 27 0.31 0.58 -2.83
C PRO A 27 0.50 1.00 -4.28
N TRP A 28 -0.06 2.14 -4.66
CA TRP A 28 0.19 2.82 -5.94
C TRP A 28 0.69 4.24 -5.74
N LEU A 29 1.31 4.79 -6.78
CA LEU A 29 1.97 6.09 -6.77
C LEU A 29 1.10 7.14 -7.48
N GLN A 30 1.07 8.35 -6.95
CA GLN A 30 0.34 9.49 -7.49
C GLN A 30 1.16 10.79 -7.34
N ASN A 31 0.79 11.82 -8.10
CA ASN A 31 1.32 13.19 -7.97
C ASN A 31 2.86 13.27 -7.91
N ALA A 32 3.53 12.48 -8.74
CA ALA A 32 4.99 12.47 -8.83
C ALA A 32 5.51 13.84 -9.29
N ASP A 33 6.45 14.39 -8.53
CA ASP A 33 7.16 15.64 -8.83
C ASP A 33 8.63 15.46 -8.40
N PRO A 34 9.59 16.25 -8.95
CA PRO A 34 11.01 16.05 -8.65
C PRO A 34 11.35 15.95 -7.16
N HIS A 35 10.57 16.60 -6.30
CA HIS A 35 10.81 16.64 -4.86
C HIS A 35 9.73 15.97 -4.00
N GLN A 36 8.74 15.31 -4.61
CA GLN A 36 7.69 14.64 -3.86
C GLN A 36 7.14 13.39 -4.55
N MET A 37 6.56 12.50 -3.74
CA MET A 37 5.78 11.37 -4.21
C MET A 37 4.62 11.12 -3.26
N THR A 38 3.41 10.98 -3.80
CA THR A 38 2.25 10.53 -3.03
C THR A 38 2.11 9.02 -3.17
N ILE A 39 2.03 8.32 -2.05
CA ILE A 39 1.78 6.88 -1.99
C ILE A 39 0.38 6.68 -1.42
N MET A 40 -0.41 5.86 -2.11
CA MET A 40 -1.78 5.53 -1.72
C MET A 40 -1.96 4.02 -1.68
N TRP A 41 -2.84 3.54 -0.81
CA TRP A 41 -3.22 2.13 -0.71
C TRP A 41 -4.63 2.01 -0.13
N GLU A 42 -5.23 0.83 -0.23
CA GLU A 42 -6.53 0.55 0.39
C GLU A 42 -6.44 -0.57 1.40
N THR A 43 -7.26 -0.48 2.44
CA THR A 43 -7.37 -1.51 3.46
C THR A 43 -8.82 -1.76 3.89
N ILE A 44 -9.05 -2.90 4.54
CA ILE A 44 -10.32 -3.23 5.22
C ILE A 44 -10.12 -3.14 6.74
N GLY A 45 -10.58 -2.04 7.34
CA GLY A 45 -10.35 -1.63 8.72
C GLY A 45 -9.18 -0.63 8.83
N GLY A 46 -8.85 -0.15 10.02
CA GLY A 46 -7.61 0.62 10.27
C GLY A 46 -7.53 2.00 9.59
N GLU A 47 -7.24 3.04 10.37
CA GLU A 47 -7.11 4.42 9.86
C GLU A 47 -5.65 4.90 9.85
N GLU A 48 -4.74 4.15 10.47
CA GLU A 48 -3.32 4.47 10.48
C GLU A 48 -2.75 4.49 9.06
N SER A 49 -2.07 5.59 8.73
CA SER A 49 -1.51 5.82 7.39
C SER A 49 -0.02 6.12 7.53
N LEU A 50 0.81 5.08 7.55
CA LEU A 50 2.27 5.21 7.70
C LEU A 50 3.01 4.71 6.47
N VAL A 51 4.03 5.48 6.06
CA VAL A 51 5.03 5.04 5.09
C VAL A 51 6.41 5.05 5.73
N ALA A 52 7.07 3.90 5.74
CA ALA A 52 8.50 3.82 5.98
C ALA A 52 9.24 3.92 4.64
N TRP A 53 10.24 4.76 4.54
CA TRP A 53 10.96 5.01 3.30
C TRP A 53 12.46 5.30 3.50
N GLY A 54 13.23 5.27 2.42
CA GLY A 54 14.65 5.64 2.44
C GLY A 54 15.35 5.40 1.10
N LEU A 55 16.65 5.71 1.06
CA LEU A 55 17.51 5.50 -0.13
C LEU A 55 17.92 4.04 -0.34
N THR A 56 17.65 3.16 0.63
CA THR A 56 17.94 1.73 0.58
C THR A 56 16.76 0.93 1.10
N ASP A 57 16.74 -0.37 0.84
CA ASP A 57 15.70 -1.30 1.28
C ASP A 57 15.66 -1.51 2.81
N SER A 58 16.67 -1.05 3.56
CA SER A 58 16.61 -0.98 5.02
C SER A 58 15.64 0.09 5.52
N LEU A 59 15.22 1.01 4.65
CA LEU A 59 14.41 2.18 4.96
C LEU A 59 15.08 3.01 6.09
N GLY A 60 14.33 3.89 6.76
CA GLY A 60 14.84 4.59 7.94
C GLY A 60 14.15 5.92 8.25
N GLN A 61 13.35 6.42 7.32
CA GLN A 61 12.46 7.56 7.52
C GLN A 61 11.02 7.08 7.64
N TRP A 62 10.19 7.89 8.31
CA TRP A 62 8.76 7.64 8.46
C TRP A 62 7.99 8.92 8.15
N THR A 63 6.89 8.77 7.43
CA THR A 63 5.96 9.84 7.13
C THR A 63 4.55 9.34 7.41
N GLU A 64 3.78 10.15 8.13
CA GLU A 64 2.36 9.91 8.40
C GLU A 64 1.52 10.65 7.37
N GLY A 65 0.33 10.14 7.10
CA GLY A 65 -0.67 10.83 6.30
C GLY A 65 -2.05 10.64 6.88
N PHE A 66 -3.04 10.52 6.02
CA PHE A 66 -4.44 10.41 6.42
C PHE A 66 -5.16 9.32 5.64
N SER A 67 -6.29 8.87 6.20
CA SER A 67 -7.19 7.93 5.54
C SER A 67 -8.58 8.53 5.38
N GLU A 68 -9.27 8.12 4.32
CA GLU A 68 -10.66 8.47 4.05
C GLU A 68 -11.48 7.19 3.89
N GLY A 69 -12.58 7.09 4.63
CA GLY A 69 -13.51 5.96 4.51
C GLY A 69 -14.34 6.06 3.22
N ILE A 70 -14.38 4.98 2.44
CA ILE A 70 -15.15 4.90 1.19
C ILE A 70 -16.41 4.03 1.33
N GLU A 71 -16.37 3.02 2.19
CA GLU A 71 -17.49 2.16 2.59
C GLU A 71 -17.35 1.84 4.10
N ASP A 72 -18.32 1.14 4.71
CA ASP A 72 -18.41 0.94 6.16
C ASP A 72 -17.09 0.51 6.84
N THR A 73 -16.25 -0.25 6.15
CA THR A 73 -14.97 -0.73 6.69
C THR A 73 -13.78 -0.51 5.75
N SER A 74 -13.93 0.17 4.62
CA SER A 74 -12.85 0.31 3.64
C SER A 74 -12.27 1.72 3.68
N PHE A 75 -10.95 1.82 3.72
CA PHE A 75 -10.23 3.08 3.81
C PHE A 75 -9.23 3.24 2.66
N ILE A 76 -9.21 4.42 2.05
CA ILE A 76 -8.12 4.86 1.18
C ILE A 76 -7.14 5.66 2.03
N HIS A 77 -5.87 5.28 2.00
CA HIS A 77 -4.80 5.97 2.71
C HIS A 77 -3.99 6.82 1.73
N THR A 78 -3.56 8.00 2.17
CA THR A 78 -2.75 8.94 1.38
C THR A 78 -1.60 9.47 2.22
N VAL A 79 -0.37 9.26 1.75
CA VAL A 79 0.85 9.80 2.37
C VAL A 79 1.69 10.50 1.31
N SER A 80 2.02 11.78 1.54
CA SER A 80 2.92 12.55 0.67
C SER A 80 4.30 12.64 1.31
N ILE A 81 5.31 12.13 0.62
CA ILE A 81 6.71 12.31 1.00
C ILE A 81 7.24 13.52 0.24
N GLU A 82 7.73 14.53 0.96
CA GLU A 82 8.29 15.77 0.41
C GLU A 82 9.80 15.87 0.66
N GLY A 83 10.46 16.83 0.00
CA GLY A 83 11.89 17.09 0.16
C GLY A 83 12.78 15.99 -0.43
N LEU A 84 12.29 15.27 -1.43
CA LEU A 84 13.04 14.26 -2.15
C LEU A 84 14.05 14.90 -3.11
N GLU A 85 15.10 14.17 -3.44
CA GLU A 85 16.03 14.56 -4.49
C GLU A 85 15.47 14.15 -5.87
N PRO A 86 15.60 14.97 -6.92
CA PRO A 86 15.20 14.62 -8.28
C PRO A 86 15.96 13.41 -8.83
N ALA A 87 15.36 12.73 -9.82
CA ALA A 87 15.97 11.59 -10.52
C ALA A 87 16.58 10.52 -9.58
N THR A 88 16.02 10.36 -8.39
CA THR A 88 16.59 9.55 -7.32
C THR A 88 15.67 8.39 -6.97
N ARG A 89 16.26 7.22 -6.77
CA ARG A 89 15.54 6.02 -6.35
C ARG A 89 15.30 6.04 -4.85
N TYR A 90 14.04 5.85 -4.47
CA TYR A 90 13.62 5.67 -3.09
C TYR A 90 12.91 4.33 -2.93
N TYR A 91 13.09 3.70 -1.77
CA TYR A 91 12.41 2.49 -1.35
C TYR A 91 11.36 2.85 -0.31
N TYR A 92 10.24 2.14 -0.32
CA TYR A 92 9.15 2.39 0.62
C TYR A 92 8.37 1.11 0.93
N ARG A 93 7.66 1.12 2.06
CA ARG A 93 6.56 0.20 2.36
C ARG A 93 5.48 0.95 3.12
N VAL A 94 4.23 0.51 2.98
CA VAL A 94 3.11 1.07 3.72
C VAL A 94 2.81 0.22 4.95
N GLN A 95 2.23 0.85 5.96
CA GLN A 95 1.75 0.20 7.16
C GLN A 95 0.43 0.82 7.61
N THR A 96 -0.51 -0.04 7.99
CA THR A 96 -1.75 0.28 8.71
C THR A 96 -1.90 -0.73 9.83
N ASP A 97 -1.70 -0.30 11.08
CA ASP A 97 -1.69 -1.15 12.26
C ASP A 97 -0.69 -2.32 12.13
N THR A 98 -1.19 -3.53 11.96
CA THR A 98 -0.37 -4.76 11.79
C THR A 98 -0.19 -5.16 10.34
N ALA A 99 -0.91 -4.53 9.41
CA ALA A 99 -0.79 -4.79 7.98
C ALA A 99 0.43 -4.05 7.44
N VAL A 100 1.36 -4.77 6.81
CA VAL A 100 2.60 -4.22 6.26
C VAL A 100 2.80 -4.77 4.85
N SER A 101 3.07 -3.89 3.89
CA SER A 101 3.37 -4.32 2.52
C SER A 101 4.80 -4.85 2.36
N PRO A 102 5.11 -5.55 1.26
CA PRO A 102 6.48 -5.68 0.79
C PRO A 102 7.17 -4.33 0.61
N VAL A 103 8.50 -4.34 0.47
CA VAL A 103 9.26 -3.15 0.09
C VAL A 103 9.18 -2.96 -1.42
N TYR A 104 8.70 -1.79 -1.83
CA TYR A 104 8.64 -1.31 -3.20
C TYR A 104 9.64 -0.18 -3.42
N HIS A 105 9.71 0.33 -4.64
CA HIS A 105 10.55 1.48 -4.95
C HIS A 105 9.92 2.34 -6.04
N PHE A 106 10.36 3.60 -6.09
CA PHE A 106 10.08 4.53 -7.18
C PHE A 106 11.32 5.35 -7.52
N ILE A 107 11.27 6.10 -8.62
CA ILE A 107 12.29 7.08 -8.98
C ILE A 107 11.55 8.41 -9.13
N THR A 108 12.00 9.45 -8.44
CA THR A 108 11.46 10.81 -8.63
C THR A 108 11.73 11.28 -10.06
N PRO A 109 10.81 12.06 -10.65
CA PRO A 109 11.08 12.74 -11.92
C PRO A 109 12.39 13.55 -11.89
N PRO A 110 13.06 13.73 -13.03
CA PRO A 110 14.15 14.69 -13.13
C PRO A 110 13.60 16.12 -12.99
N GLU A 111 14.47 17.07 -12.65
CA GLU A 111 14.13 18.49 -12.63
C GLU A 111 13.51 18.95 -13.95
N THR A 112 12.47 19.78 -13.88
CA THR A 112 11.78 20.32 -15.06
C THR A 112 12.75 21.04 -16.00
N GLU A 113 13.70 21.79 -15.43
CA GLU A 113 14.70 22.57 -16.18
C GLU A 113 15.86 21.73 -16.72
N SER A 114 15.95 20.44 -16.36
CA SER A 114 17.09 19.60 -16.78
C SER A 114 17.02 19.18 -18.26
N GLU A 115 15.87 19.34 -18.91
CA GLU A 115 15.58 18.82 -20.25
C GLU A 115 15.93 17.31 -20.41
N ALA A 116 15.95 16.57 -19.30
CA ALA A 116 16.28 15.16 -19.31
C ALA A 116 15.25 14.37 -20.12
N SER A 117 15.73 13.35 -20.85
CA SER A 117 14.84 12.45 -21.59
C SER A 117 13.94 11.68 -20.61
N PHE A 118 12.64 11.72 -20.84
CA PHE A 118 11.64 10.98 -20.06
C PHE A 118 10.73 10.17 -21.00
N ARG A 119 10.08 9.15 -20.44
CA ARG A 119 9.14 8.29 -21.18
C ARG A 119 7.79 8.34 -20.47
N ILE A 120 6.74 8.59 -21.24
CA ILE A 120 5.35 8.49 -20.78
C ILE A 120 4.69 7.33 -21.51
N VAL A 121 3.88 6.57 -20.78
CA VAL A 121 2.88 5.68 -21.37
C VAL A 121 1.51 6.24 -21.02
N ALA A 122 0.70 6.48 -22.05
CA ALA A 122 -0.70 6.89 -21.89
C ALA A 122 -1.59 5.76 -22.41
N MET A 123 -2.57 5.36 -21.60
CA MET A 123 -3.44 4.21 -21.85
C MET A 123 -4.87 4.53 -21.38
N SER A 124 -5.86 3.92 -22.03
CA SER A 124 -7.28 4.10 -21.76
C SER A 124 -8.00 2.76 -21.86
N ASP A 125 -9.20 2.69 -21.28
CA ASP A 125 -10.13 1.55 -21.41
C ASP A 125 -9.58 0.23 -20.84
N MET A 126 -8.81 0.31 -19.75
CA MET A 126 -8.35 -0.85 -18.99
C MET A 126 -9.51 -1.45 -18.22
N GLN A 127 -10.23 -2.37 -18.86
CA GLN A 127 -11.33 -3.09 -18.25
C GLN A 127 -10.85 -4.44 -17.73
N ASN A 128 -11.32 -4.81 -16.55
CA ASN A 128 -11.23 -6.18 -16.07
C ASN A 128 -12.34 -6.99 -16.76
N TYR A 129 -12.04 -7.57 -17.92
CA TYR A 129 -12.98 -8.34 -18.74
C TYR A 129 -12.84 -9.84 -18.42
N ASP A 130 -13.94 -10.48 -18.05
CA ASP A 130 -13.98 -11.79 -17.37
C ASP A 130 -13.42 -13.03 -18.12
N PRO A 131 -13.25 -13.07 -19.46
CA PRO A 131 -12.45 -14.13 -20.08
C PRO A 131 -10.94 -13.80 -20.15
N LEU A 132 -10.53 -12.55 -19.87
CA LEU A 132 -9.18 -12.03 -20.05
C LEU A 132 -8.76 -11.04 -18.92
N PRO A 133 -8.86 -11.42 -17.64
CA PRO A 133 -8.64 -10.49 -16.52
C PRO A 133 -7.17 -10.01 -16.39
N THR A 134 -6.22 -10.72 -17.01
CA THR A 134 -4.78 -10.48 -16.88
C THR A 134 -4.18 -9.61 -17.98
N ARG A 135 -4.97 -9.17 -18.97
CA ARG A 135 -4.42 -8.46 -20.15
C ARG A 135 -3.63 -7.22 -19.79
N TYR A 136 -4.10 -6.48 -18.79
CA TYR A 136 -3.37 -5.32 -18.32
C TYR A 136 -2.03 -5.69 -17.66
N HIS A 137 -2.03 -6.74 -16.83
CA HIS A 137 -0.82 -7.27 -16.21
C HIS A 137 0.20 -7.74 -17.27
N GLU A 138 -0.26 -8.46 -18.29
CA GLU A 138 0.58 -8.90 -19.42
C GLU A 138 1.23 -7.71 -20.13
N ILE A 139 0.45 -6.71 -20.55
CA ILE A 139 0.99 -5.54 -21.28
C ILE A 139 2.02 -4.77 -20.45
N THR A 140 1.80 -4.66 -19.13
CA THR A 140 2.67 -3.87 -18.25
C THR A 140 3.96 -4.59 -17.86
N HIS A 141 3.94 -5.91 -17.72
CA HIS A 141 5.09 -6.70 -17.25
C HIS A 141 5.81 -7.45 -18.37
N GLU A 142 5.09 -7.83 -19.43
CA GLU A 142 5.59 -8.66 -20.53
C GLU A 142 5.73 -7.87 -21.85
N GLY A 143 5.05 -6.73 -21.95
CA GLY A 143 5.05 -5.88 -23.15
C GLY A 143 3.95 -6.23 -24.15
N VAL A 144 4.01 -5.59 -25.33
CA VAL A 144 3.10 -5.81 -26.48
C VAL A 144 3.79 -6.69 -27.52
#